data_AF-A0A7K5CH61-F1
#
_entry.id   AF-A0A7K5CH61-F1
#
_cell.length_a   1.000
_cell.length_b   1.000
_cell.length_c   1.000
_cell.angle_alpha   90.00
_cell.angle_beta   90.00
_cell.angle_gamma   90.00
#
_symmetry.space_group_name_H-M   'P 1'
#
loop_
_entity.id
_entity.type
_entity.pdbx_description
1 polymer ?
#
loop_
_entity_poly.entity_id
_entity_poly.type
_entity_poly.pdbx_seq_one_letter_code
_entity_poly.pdbx_strand_id
1 'polypeptide(L)'
;QIPLVIFKREKEVARRLEFSGLYWGAIPTDPPFSALTPPRSFPSNYWDKFIKRKVMEKYGDIYGRERIAELLGMDLASLEMGAQGERRAPPDSSLLTWITSIDIRYQIWKFGVIFTDNSFLYLTWYMAMSLLGHYNNFFFASHLLDIAMGVKTLRTILSSVTHNGKQVRGG
;
A
#
# COMPACT_ATOMS: atom_id res chain seq x y z
N GLN A 1 0.12 11.19 8.87
CA GLN A 1 0.18 9.73 9.11
C GLN A 1 0.19 8.92 7.82
N ILE A 2 -0.67 9.22 6.84
CA ILE A 2 -0.78 8.47 5.57
C ILE A 2 0.58 8.29 4.83
N PRO A 3 1.45 9.33 4.68
CA PRO A 3 2.75 9.14 4.05
C PRO A 3 3.65 8.11 4.75
N LEU A 4 3.53 7.99 6.09
CA LEU A 4 4.32 7.05 6.89
C LEU A 4 3.79 5.61 6.75
N VAL A 5 2.48 5.42 6.63
CA VAL A 5 1.88 4.10 6.40
C VAL A 5 2.32 3.55 5.04
N ILE A 6 2.27 4.40 4.00
CA ILE A 6 2.74 4.05 2.66
C ILE A 6 4.25 3.74 2.68
N PHE A 7 5.06 4.56 3.35
CA PHE A 7 6.50 4.31 3.50
C PHE A 7 6.79 2.98 4.19
N LYS A 8 6.11 2.67 5.31
CA LYS A 8 6.27 1.39 6.02
C LYS A 8 5.93 0.21 5.12
N ARG A 9 4.85 0.32 4.35
CA ARG A 9 4.43 -0.73 3.41
C ARG A 9 5.42 -0.91 2.26
N GLU A 10 5.88 0.18 1.63
CA GLU A 10 6.89 0.09 0.57
C GLU A 10 8.22 -0.48 1.08
N LYS A 11 8.64 -0.10 2.30
CA LYS A 11 9.82 -0.67 2.96
C LYS A 11 9.69 -2.18 3.19
N GLU A 12 8.52 -2.65 3.62
CA GLU A 12 8.25 -4.07 3.82
C GLU A 12 8.33 -4.84 2.51
N VAL A 13 7.68 -4.34 1.46
CA VAL A 13 7.70 -4.96 0.12
C VAL A 13 9.12 -4.99 -0.44
N ALA A 14 9.88 -3.89 -0.33
CA ALA A 14 11.27 -3.82 -0.76
C ALA A 14 12.15 -4.88 -0.08
N ARG A 15 12.02 -5.04 1.25
CA ARG A 15 12.74 -6.07 2.00
C ARG A 15 12.34 -7.49 1.58
N ARG A 16 11.05 -7.75 1.37
CA ARG A 16 10.58 -9.07 0.91
C ARG A 16 11.16 -9.40 -0.47
N LEU A 17 11.23 -8.44 -1.39
CA LEU A 17 11.82 -8.62 -2.71
C LEU A 17 13.34 -8.89 -2.64
N GLU A 18 14.06 -8.18 -1.77
CA GLU A 18 15.52 -8.31 -1.63
C GLU A 18 15.94 -9.62 -0.96
N PHE A 19 15.26 -9.98 0.15
CA PHE A 19 15.70 -11.06 1.03
C PHE A 19 14.92 -12.35 0.88
N SER A 20 13.62 -12.31 0.57
CA SER A 20 12.80 -13.48 0.81
C SER A 20 12.85 -14.52 -0.30
N GLY A 21 13.29 -14.21 -1.53
CA GLY A 21 13.31 -15.19 -2.66
C GLY A 21 11.96 -15.89 -2.96
N LEU A 22 10.92 -15.57 -2.18
CA LEU A 22 9.68 -16.30 -1.98
C LEU A 22 8.74 -16.19 -3.19
N TYR A 23 9.11 -15.35 -4.15
CA TYR A 23 8.34 -15.08 -5.36
C TYR A 23 8.79 -15.91 -6.57
N TRP A 24 9.94 -16.60 -6.46
CA TRP A 24 10.61 -17.14 -7.64
C TRP A 24 10.47 -18.66 -7.81
N GLY A 25 10.24 -19.40 -6.71
CA GLY A 25 10.08 -20.87 -6.71
C GLY A 25 8.69 -21.39 -6.37
N ALA A 26 7.80 -20.58 -5.77
CA ALA A 26 6.44 -20.99 -5.42
C ALA A 26 5.47 -19.84 -5.68
N ILE A 27 4.41 -20.10 -6.45
CA ILE A 27 3.26 -19.19 -6.55
C ILE A 27 2.72 -19.05 -5.12
N PRO A 28 2.64 -17.83 -4.55
CA PRO A 28 2.14 -17.67 -3.20
C PRO A 28 0.69 -18.16 -3.14
N THR A 29 0.39 -19.02 -2.19
CA THR A 29 -0.96 -19.57 -1.98
C THR A 29 -1.97 -18.49 -1.57
N ASP A 30 -1.52 -17.30 -1.14
CA ASP A 30 -2.28 -16.05 -0.98
C ASP A 30 -1.30 -14.93 -0.57
N PRO A 31 -1.46 -13.63 -0.93
CA PRO A 31 -2.59 -12.93 -1.57
C PRO A 31 -2.48 -12.88 -3.12
N PRO A 32 -3.50 -12.40 -3.86
CA PRO A 32 -3.50 -12.41 -5.33
C PRO A 32 -2.23 -11.77 -5.91
N PHE A 33 -1.69 -12.42 -6.94
CA PHE A 33 -0.49 -12.02 -7.69
C PHE A 33 -0.45 -10.52 -8.05
N SER A 34 -1.61 -9.91 -8.30
CA SER A 34 -1.78 -8.47 -8.59
C SER A 34 -1.43 -7.53 -7.42
N ALA A 35 -1.50 -8.00 -6.18
CA ALA A 35 -1.11 -7.22 -4.99
C ALA A 35 0.41 -7.26 -4.71
N LEU A 36 1.12 -8.16 -5.38
CA LEU A 36 2.52 -8.49 -5.14
C LEU A 36 3.46 -7.96 -6.22
N THR A 37 2.98 -7.81 -7.47
CA THR A 37 3.72 -7.16 -8.55
C THR A 37 3.84 -5.67 -8.25
N PRO A 38 5.04 -5.15 -7.95
CA PRO A 38 5.20 -3.74 -7.68
C PRO A 38 4.89 -2.93 -8.95
N PRO A 39 4.07 -1.87 -8.87
CA PRO A 39 3.73 -1.05 -10.02
C PRO A 39 4.97 -0.33 -10.58
N ARG A 40 4.87 0.24 -11.79
CA ARG A 40 5.99 0.87 -12.49
C ARG A 40 6.69 1.92 -11.63
N SER A 41 5.88 2.74 -10.94
CA SER A 41 6.36 3.82 -10.06
C SER A 41 6.93 3.35 -8.72
N PHE A 42 6.89 2.06 -8.42
CA PHE A 42 7.49 1.53 -7.20
C PHE A 42 9.04 1.50 -7.31
N PRO A 43 9.76 1.87 -6.25
CA PRO A 43 9.28 2.53 -5.04
C PRO A 43 9.22 4.05 -5.20
N SER A 44 8.08 4.69 -4.92
CA SER A 44 7.95 6.16 -5.03
C SER A 44 8.12 6.90 -3.70
N ASN A 45 7.77 6.28 -2.57
CA ASN A 45 7.88 6.85 -1.23
C ASN A 45 9.03 6.27 -0.38
N TYR A 46 9.52 5.08 -0.70
CA TYR A 46 10.68 4.49 -0.02
C TYR A 46 12.00 5.14 -0.46
N TRP A 47 13.01 5.15 0.42
CA TRP A 47 14.27 5.87 0.20
C TRP A 47 15.18 5.16 -0.82
N ASP A 48 15.21 3.83 -0.84
CA ASP A 48 16.02 3.08 -1.81
C ASP A 48 15.26 2.92 -3.13
N LYS A 49 15.62 3.74 -4.13
CA LYS A 49 15.06 3.72 -5.49
C LYS A 49 15.64 2.63 -6.38
N PHE A 50 16.75 2.02 -5.98
CA PHE A 50 17.50 1.07 -6.80
C PHE A 50 17.16 -0.39 -6.49
N ILE A 51 16.15 -0.63 -5.64
CA ILE A 51 15.73 -1.98 -5.23
C ILE A 51 15.41 -2.89 -6.43
N LYS A 52 14.75 -2.37 -7.47
CA LYS A 52 14.42 -3.15 -8.68
C LYS A 52 15.67 -3.62 -9.43
N ARG A 53 16.71 -2.77 -9.47
CA ARG A 53 18.01 -3.10 -10.08
C ARG A 53 18.76 -4.15 -9.28
N LYS A 54 18.80 -4.00 -7.95
CA LYS A 54 19.42 -4.99 -7.04
C LYS A 54 18.76 -6.37 -7.14
N VAL A 55 17.43 -6.41 -7.23
CA VAL A 55 16.69 -7.68 -7.38
C VAL A 55 16.96 -8.31 -8.75
N MET A 56 17.04 -7.51 -9.82
CA MET A 56 17.42 -7.99 -11.16
C MET A 56 18.84 -8.57 -11.18
N GLU A 57 19.81 -7.89 -10.58
CA GLU A 57 21.21 -8.36 -10.51
C GLU A 57 21.33 -9.67 -9.71
N LYS A 58 20.56 -9.82 -8.63
CA LYS A 58 20.63 -11.01 -7.76
C LYS A 58 19.90 -12.24 -8.32
N TYR A 59 18.75 -12.06 -8.96
CA TYR A 59 17.87 -13.17 -9.36
C TYR A 59 17.69 -13.31 -10.88
N GLY A 60 18.06 -12.29 -11.67
CA GLY A 60 17.87 -12.27 -13.12
C GLY A 60 18.63 -13.37 -13.84
N ASP A 61 19.83 -13.71 -13.38
CA ASP A 61 20.65 -14.75 -14.02
C ASP A 61 20.19 -16.17 -13.64
N ILE A 62 19.51 -16.34 -12.50
CA ILE A 62 19.04 -17.65 -12.00
C ILE A 62 17.65 -18.00 -12.56
N TYR A 63 16.74 -17.03 -12.64
CA TYR A 63 15.33 -17.26 -12.99
C TYR A 63 14.92 -16.70 -14.37
N GLY A 64 15.86 -16.06 -15.08
CA GLY A 64 15.61 -15.40 -16.35
C GLY A 64 15.25 -13.92 -16.20
N ARG A 65 16.04 -13.04 -16.83
CA ARG A 65 15.90 -11.58 -16.72
C ARG A 65 14.54 -11.06 -17.19
N GLU A 66 13.97 -11.66 -18.24
CA GLU A 66 12.66 -11.26 -18.78
C GLU A 66 11.53 -11.52 -17.78
N ARG A 67 11.51 -12.72 -17.20
CA ARG A 67 10.52 -13.10 -16.18
C ARG A 67 10.62 -12.23 -14.93
N ILE A 68 11.83 -11.91 -14.48
CA ILE A 68 12.05 -11.01 -13.34
C ILE A 68 11.65 -9.57 -13.68
N ALA A 69 11.89 -9.10 -14.91
CA ALA A 69 11.50 -7.76 -15.35
C ALA A 69 9.97 -7.61 -15.39
N GLU A 70 9.27 -8.58 -15.97
CA GLU A 70 7.82 -8.63 -16.01
C GLU A 70 7.22 -8.63 -14.60
N LEU A 71 7.78 -9.45 -13.70
CA LEU A 71 7.35 -9.55 -12.30
C LEU A 71 7.65 -8.28 -11.48
N LEU A 72 8.65 -7.49 -11.86
CA LEU A 72 8.97 -6.20 -11.25
C LEU A 72 8.26 -5.02 -11.92
N GLY A 73 7.47 -5.28 -12.97
CA GLY A 73 6.84 -4.25 -13.80
C GLY A 73 7.85 -3.33 -14.48
N MET A 74 9.06 -3.83 -14.78
CA MET A 74 10.08 -3.14 -15.56
C MET A 74 9.92 -3.52 -17.03
N ASP A 75 9.97 -2.52 -17.90
CA ASP A 75 10.07 -2.76 -19.33
C ASP A 75 11.55 -2.98 -19.69
N LEU A 76 11.90 -4.12 -20.29
CA LEU A 76 13.31 -4.46 -20.62
C LEU A 76 13.94 -3.37 -21.51
N ALA A 77 13.15 -2.81 -22.44
CA ALA A 77 13.56 -1.71 -23.30
C ALA A 77 13.92 -0.43 -22.51
N SER A 78 13.28 -0.20 -21.36
CA SER A 78 13.60 0.93 -20.48
C SER A 78 14.86 0.72 -19.63
N LEU A 79 15.28 -0.53 -19.43
CA LEU A 79 16.56 -0.88 -18.78
C LEU A 79 17.74 -0.68 -19.74
N GLU A 80 17.58 -1.02 -21.02
CA GLU A 80 18.57 -0.73 -22.07
C GLU A 80 18.70 0.78 -22.33
N MET A 81 17.58 1.49 -22.48
CA MET A 81 17.58 2.96 -22.60
C MET A 81 18.00 3.69 -21.32
N GLY A 82 18.04 3.02 -20.16
CA GLY A 82 18.53 3.60 -18.90
C GLY A 82 20.03 3.37 -18.68
N ALA A 83 20.63 2.38 -19.35
CA ALA A 83 22.07 2.15 -19.40
C ALA A 83 22.75 3.10 -20.40
N GLN A 84 22.04 3.47 -21.46
CA GLN A 84 22.42 4.52 -22.39
C GLN A 84 21.94 5.85 -21.80
N GLY A 85 22.84 6.72 -21.33
CA GLY A 85 22.50 7.98 -20.66
C GLY A 85 21.82 9.02 -21.56
N GLU A 86 20.68 8.71 -22.17
CA GLU A 86 19.92 9.65 -22.98
C GLU A 86 19.08 10.56 -22.08
N ARG A 87 19.44 11.84 -22.13
CA ARG A 87 18.65 12.95 -21.61
C ARG A 87 17.23 12.86 -22.18
N ARG A 88 16.28 12.38 -21.39
CA ARG A 88 14.85 12.55 -21.69
C ARG A 88 14.59 14.04 -21.90
N ALA A 89 14.10 14.41 -23.08
CA ALA A 89 13.63 15.76 -23.36
C ALA A 89 12.65 16.20 -22.25
N PRO A 90 12.68 17.46 -21.80
CA PRO A 90 11.75 17.93 -20.78
C PRO A 90 10.33 17.71 -21.30
N PRO A 91 9.49 16.94 -20.60
CA PRO A 91 8.14 16.68 -21.08
C PRO A 91 7.37 18.01 -21.10
N ASP A 92 6.72 18.30 -22.23
CA ASP A 92 5.87 19.47 -22.39
C ASP A 92 4.88 19.54 -21.22
N SER A 93 4.90 20.67 -20.50
CA SER A 93 4.17 20.93 -19.24
C SER A 93 2.65 21.02 -19.39
N SER A 94 2.08 20.34 -20.39
CA SER A 94 0.65 20.22 -20.57
C SER A 94 0.04 19.37 -19.46
N LEU A 95 -0.97 19.90 -18.77
CA LEU A 95 -1.66 19.19 -17.69
C LEU A 95 -2.25 17.85 -18.17
N LEU A 96 -2.60 17.73 -19.44
CA LEU A 96 -3.12 16.51 -20.04
C LEU A 96 -2.04 15.42 -20.20
N THR A 97 -0.82 15.77 -20.62
CA THR A 97 0.32 14.82 -20.65
C THR A 97 0.76 14.43 -19.24
N TRP A 98 0.61 15.31 -18.26
CA TRP A 98 0.82 14.97 -16.86
C TRP A 98 -0.22 13.97 -16.33
N ILE A 99 -1.52 14.18 -16.61
CA ILE A 99 -2.59 13.27 -16.17
C ILE A 99 -2.46 11.89 -16.83
N THR A 100 -2.13 11.82 -18.12
CA THR A 100 -1.92 10.52 -18.81
C THR A 100 -0.63 9.83 -18.38
N SER A 101 0.34 10.56 -17.81
CA SER A 101 1.56 9.99 -17.21
C SER A 101 1.33 9.38 -15.81
N ILE A 102 0.14 9.49 -15.23
CA ILE A 102 -0.14 8.93 -13.90
C ILE A 102 -0.21 7.40 -13.96
N ASP A 103 0.57 6.74 -13.11
CA ASP A 103 0.52 5.29 -12.93
C ASP A 103 -0.74 4.89 -12.15
N ILE A 104 -1.83 4.65 -12.88
CA ILE A 104 -3.13 4.25 -12.32
C ILE A 104 -3.00 2.99 -11.47
N ARG A 105 -2.13 2.03 -11.84
CA ARG A 105 -1.91 0.81 -11.05
C ARG A 105 -1.31 1.15 -9.68
N TYR A 106 -0.36 2.09 -9.65
CA TYR A 106 0.20 2.57 -8.39
C TYR A 106 -0.84 3.32 -7.54
N GLN A 107 -1.72 4.11 -8.16
CA GLN A 107 -2.77 4.79 -7.43
C GLN A 107 -3.77 3.80 -6.82
N ILE A 108 -4.23 2.79 -7.58
CA ILE A 108 -5.12 1.74 -7.06
C ILE A 108 -4.46 1.00 -5.89
N TRP A 109 -3.20 0.60 -6.03
CA TRP A 109 -2.45 -0.04 -4.95
C TRP A 109 -2.34 0.86 -3.71
N LYS A 110 -2.00 2.14 -3.90
CA LYS A 110 -1.91 3.12 -2.82
C LYS A 110 -3.25 3.31 -2.12
N PHE A 111 -4.35 3.43 -2.87
CA PHE A 111 -5.69 3.49 -2.31
C PHE A 111 -6.01 2.23 -1.52
N GLY A 112 -5.68 1.03 -2.02
CA GLY A 112 -5.84 -0.22 -1.27
C GLY A 112 -5.14 -0.18 0.09
N VAL A 113 -3.88 0.26 0.13
CA VAL A 113 -3.13 0.41 1.40
C VAL A 113 -3.81 1.42 2.33
N ILE A 114 -4.28 2.55 1.80
CA ILE A 114 -4.98 3.60 2.58
C ILE A 114 -6.31 3.08 3.14
N PHE A 115 -7.11 2.37 2.34
CA PHE A 115 -8.40 1.82 2.77
C PHE A 115 -8.26 0.71 3.81
N THR A 116 -7.11 0.03 3.90
CA THR A 116 -6.84 -0.93 4.98
C THR A 116 -6.32 -0.29 6.28
N ASP A 117 -6.01 1.01 6.29
CA ASP A 117 -5.51 1.69 7.48
C ASP A 117 -6.66 2.03 8.44
N ASN A 118 -6.59 1.50 9.66
CA ASN A 118 -7.63 1.69 10.68
C ASN A 118 -7.84 3.18 11.01
N SER A 119 -6.80 4.00 11.00
CA SER A 119 -6.92 5.43 11.25
C SER A 119 -7.63 6.16 10.11
N PHE A 120 -7.35 5.80 8.86
CA PHE A 120 -8.08 6.34 7.71
C PHE A 120 -9.55 5.93 7.70
N LEU A 121 -9.85 4.65 7.95
CA LEU A 121 -11.23 4.14 8.04
C LEU A 121 -12.01 4.83 9.16
N TYR A 122 -11.38 5.01 10.32
CA TYR A 122 -11.95 5.76 11.43
C TYR A 122 -12.33 7.18 11.04
N LEU A 123 -11.42 7.91 10.40
CA LEU A 123 -11.65 9.29 9.98
C LEU A 123 -12.75 9.38 8.91
N THR A 124 -12.75 8.43 7.98
CA THR A 124 -13.78 8.31 6.92
C THR A 124 -15.16 8.05 7.51
N TRP A 125 -15.25 7.14 8.48
CA TRP A 125 -16.47 6.87 9.23
C TRP A 125 -16.96 8.11 9.98
N TYR A 126 -16.05 8.81 10.65
CA TYR A 126 -16.35 10.03 11.39
C TYR A 126 -16.93 11.13 10.47
N MET A 127 -16.34 11.28 9.27
CA MET A 127 -16.84 12.18 8.23
C MET A 127 -18.22 11.75 7.72
N ALA A 128 -18.41 10.47 7.41
CA ALA A 128 -19.69 9.93 6.94
C ALA A 128 -20.81 10.16 7.97
N MET A 129 -20.56 9.89 9.24
CA MET A 129 -21.51 10.15 10.33
C MET A 129 -21.81 11.65 10.50
N SER A 130 -20.85 12.52 10.21
CA SER A 130 -21.07 13.98 10.25
C SER A 130 -22.00 14.45 9.13
N LEU A 131 -21.85 13.90 7.92
CA LEU A 131 -22.74 14.18 6.79
C LEU A 131 -24.15 13.63 7.05
N LEU A 132 -24.25 12.41 7.58
CA LEU A 132 -25.53 11.80 7.96
C LEU A 132 -26.20 12.54 9.13
N GLY A 133 -25.42 13.13 10.02
CA GLY A 133 -25.89 13.98 11.12
C GLY A 133 -26.72 15.17 10.64
N HIS A 134 -26.42 15.70 9.45
CA HIS A 134 -27.20 16.78 8.84
C HIS A 134 -28.61 16.33 8.42
N TYR A 135 -28.82 15.03 8.20
CA TYR A 135 -30.14 14.46 7.92
C TYR A 135 -30.87 14.02 9.19
N ASN A 136 -30.15 13.49 10.18
CA ASN A 136 -30.73 13.09 11.47
C ASN A 136 -29.72 13.30 12.61
N ASN A 137 -30.13 14.06 13.62
CA ASN A 137 -29.30 14.44 14.76
C ASN A 137 -28.81 13.25 15.60
N PHE A 138 -29.44 12.07 15.49
CA PHE A 138 -28.97 10.83 16.13
C PHE A 138 -27.53 10.47 15.76
N PHE A 139 -27.10 10.74 14.52
CA PHE A 139 -25.74 10.39 14.08
C PHE A 139 -24.67 11.27 14.74
N PHE A 140 -25.00 12.48 15.20
CA PHE A 140 -24.09 13.27 16.03
C PHE A 140 -23.89 12.67 17.44
N ALA A 141 -24.87 11.94 17.97
CA ALA A 141 -24.71 11.23 19.23
C ALA A 141 -23.72 10.05 19.12
N SER A 142 -23.57 9.47 17.92
CA SER A 142 -22.57 8.42 17.68
C SER A 142 -21.13 8.92 17.86
N HIS A 143 -20.86 10.19 17.53
CA HIS A 143 -19.56 10.82 17.78
C HIS A 143 -19.27 10.97 19.26
N LEU A 144 -20.27 11.32 20.07
CA LEU A 144 -20.12 11.43 21.53
C LEU A 144 -19.78 10.08 22.18
N LEU A 145 -20.45 9.00 21.74
CA LEU A 145 -20.17 7.65 22.23
C LEU A 145 -18.73 7.23 21.89
N ASP A 146 -18.29 7.50 20.67
CA ASP A 146 -16.94 7.17 20.21
C ASP A 146 -15.85 7.96 20.99
N ILE A 147 -16.06 9.25 21.23
CA ILE A 147 -15.18 10.07 22.08
C ILE A 147 -15.12 9.52 23.51
N ALA A 148 -16.24 9.10 24.08
CA ALA A 148 -16.29 8.50 25.42
C ALA A 148 -15.47 7.21 25.51
N MET A 149 -15.49 6.38 24.45
CA MET A 149 -14.66 5.17 24.33
C MET A 149 -13.17 5.47 24.11
N GLY A 150 -12.81 6.72 23.79
CA GLY A 150 -11.43 7.21 23.70
C GLY A 150 -10.70 7.25 25.05
N VAL A 151 -11.42 7.25 26.18
CA VAL A 151 -10.84 7.28 27.53
C VAL A 151 -10.10 5.98 27.82
N LYS A 152 -8.83 6.09 28.23
CA LYS A 152 -7.94 4.93 28.46
C LYS A 152 -8.57 3.89 29.40
N THR A 153 -9.19 4.33 30.48
CA THR A 153 -9.84 3.46 31.47
C THR A 153 -11.01 2.66 30.86
N LEU A 154 -11.85 3.31 30.06
CA LEU A 154 -12.99 2.66 29.38
C LEU A 154 -12.50 1.65 28.34
N ARG A 155 -11.42 1.97 27.63
CA ARG A 155 -10.77 1.05 26.69
C ARG A 155 -10.24 -0.20 27.38
N THR A 156 -9.63 -0.06 28.56
CA THR A 156 -9.15 -1.19 29.36
C THR A 156 -10.31 -2.09 29.81
N ILE A 157 -11.42 -1.50 30.26
CA ILE A 157 -12.63 -2.24 30.65
C ILE A 157 -13.26 -2.95 29.46
N LEU A 158 -13.37 -2.30 28.30
CA LEU A 158 -13.91 -2.94 27.09
C LEU A 158 -13.00 -4.07 26.60
N SER A 159 -11.67 -3.88 26.68
CA SER A 159 -10.69 -4.89 26.31
C SER A 159 -10.78 -6.13 27.18
N SER A 160 -11.08 -6.00 28.49
CA SER A 160 -11.25 -7.15 29.37
C SER A 160 -12.53 -7.95 29.03
N VAL A 161 -13.61 -7.26 28.69
CA VAL A 161 -14.88 -7.89 28.26
C VAL A 161 -14.74 -8.58 26.90
N THR A 162 -14.07 -7.95 25.93
CA THR A 162 -13.85 -8.55 24.60
C THR A 162 -12.87 -9.72 24.62
N HIS A 163 -11.88 -9.69 25.52
CA HIS A 163 -10.97 -10.82 25.74
C HIS A 163 -11.71 -12.04 26.33
N ASN A 164 -12.56 -11.83 27.33
CA ASN A 164 -13.35 -12.91 27.95
C ASN A 164 -14.51 -13.38 27.05
N GLY A 165 -15.11 -12.49 26.25
CA GLY A 165 -16.18 -12.84 25.32
C GLY A 165 -15.78 -13.80 24.21
N LYS A 166 -14.49 -13.85 23.83
CA LYS A 166 -13.96 -14.86 22.91
C LYS A 166 -13.96 -16.27 23.50
N GLN A 167 -13.82 -16.41 24.83
CA GLN A 167 -13.89 -17.70 25.50
C GLN A 167 -15.35 -18.18 25.65
N VAL A 168 -16.29 -17.25 25.87
CA VAL A 168 -17.71 -17.59 26.09
C VAL A 168 -18.45 -17.98 24.79
N ARG A 169 -18.02 -17.50 23.62
CA ARG A 169 -18.61 -17.85 22.32
C ARG A 169 -17.96 -19.05 21.62
N GLY A 170 -16.87 -19.59 22.18
CA GLY A 170 -16.12 -20.72 21.62
C GLY A 170 -16.35 -22.06 22.33
N GLY A 171 -17.38 -22.15 23.17
CA GLY A 171 -17.85 -23.38 23.83
C GLY A 171 -19.20 -23.82 23.30
#